data_AF-A0A2P2BT12-F1
#
_entry.id   AF-A0A2P2BT12-F1
#
_cell.length_a   1.000
_cell.length_b   1.000
_cell.length_c   1.000
_cell.angle_alpha   90.00
_cell.angle_beta   90.00
_cell.angle_gamma   90.00
#
_symmetry.space_group_name_H-M   'P 1'
#
loop_
_entity.id
_entity.type
_entity.pdbx_description
1 polymer ?
#
loop_
_entity_poly.entity_id
_entity_poly.type
_entity_poly.pdbx_seq_one_letter_code
_entity_poly.pdbx_strand_id
1 'polypeptide(L)' 'MNNQSFNTNYKIANVSRDEEKAIKKIEEELRNITKKDFVIIAWEKEQ' A
#
# COMPACT_ATOMS: atom_id res chain seq x y z
N MET A 1 4.11 -31.14 -3.25
CA MET A 1 4.12 -29.75 -2.77
C MET A 1 3.90 -28.87 -3.99
N ASN A 2 2.75 -28.19 -4.07
CA ASN A 2 2.47 -27.27 -5.18
C ASN A 2 3.28 -25.99 -4.96
N ASN A 3 4.43 -25.89 -5.60
CA ASN A 3 5.17 -24.65 -5.72
C ASN A 3 4.45 -23.75 -6.73
N GLN A 4 3.38 -23.08 -6.30
CA GLN A 4 2.90 -21.90 -7.02
C GLN A 4 3.97 -20.82 -6.85
N SER A 5 4.83 -20.66 -7.86
CA SER A 5 5.64 -19.45 -7.99
C SER A 5 4.68 -18.28 -8.13
N PHE A 6 4.55 -17.47 -7.08
CA PHE A 6 4.03 -16.12 -7.22
C PHE A 6 4.99 -15.41 -8.15
N ASN A 7 4.61 -15.25 -9.41
CA ASN A 7 5.27 -14.32 -10.31
C ASN A 7 5.03 -12.94 -9.69
N THR A 8 5.94 -12.50 -8.82
CA THR A 8 5.82 -11.20 -8.16
C THR A 8 6.29 -10.13 -9.13
N ASN A 9 5.52 -9.95 -10.21
CA ASN A 9 5.65 -8.81 -11.13
C ASN A 9 5.11 -7.55 -10.46
N TYR A 10 5.47 -7.34 -9.19
CA TYR A 10 5.03 -6.22 -8.38
C TYR A 10 6.24 -5.62 -7.71
N LYS A 11 6.34 -4.30 -7.77
CA LYS A 11 7.35 -3.50 -7.08
C LYS A 11 6.67 -2.53 -6.13
N ILE A 12 7.44 -1.95 -5.22
CA ILE A 12 6.97 -0.81 -4.43
C ILE A 12 6.57 0.29 -5.41
N ALA A 13 5.33 0.78 -5.27
CA ALA A 13 4.81 1.80 -6.15
C ALA A 13 5.62 3.10 -6.01
N ASN A 14 6.02 3.67 -7.14
CA ASN A 14 6.53 5.04 -7.13
C ASN A 14 5.35 6.00 -7.02
N VAL A 15 5.11 6.51 -5.81
CA VAL A 15 3.98 7.42 -5.54
C VAL A 15 4.39 8.89 -5.68
N SER A 16 3.52 9.67 -6.31
CA SER A 16 3.62 11.12 -6.34
C SER A 16 3.27 11.75 -4.99
N ARG A 17 3.62 13.03 -4.83
CA ARG A 17 3.32 13.79 -3.60
C ARG A 17 1.82 13.91 -3.32
N ASP A 18 0.98 13.99 -4.34
CA ASP A 18 -0.46 14.11 -4.14
C ASP A 18 -1.10 12.77 -3.78
N GLU A 19 -0.57 11.67 -4.32
CA GLU A 19 -0.95 10.31 -3.89
C GLU A 19 -0.52 10.05 -2.44
N GLU A 20 0.67 10.47 -2.04
CA GLU A 20 1.14 10.37 -0.66
C GLU A 20 0.19 11.10 0.31
N LYS A 21 -0.27 12.31 -0.03
CA LYS A 21 -1.27 13.04 0.77
C LYS A 21 -2.58 12.28 0.89
N ALA A 22 -3.06 11.68 -0.20
CA ALA A 22 -4.30 10.91 -0.19
C ALA A 22 -4.16 9.65 0.70
N ILE A 23 -3.03 8.95 0.62
CA ILE A 23 -2.71 7.81 1.48
C ILE A 23 -2.69 8.22 2.95
N LYS A 24 -1.99 9.32 3.29
CA LYS A 24 -1.91 9.85 4.66
C LYS A 24 -3.27 10.22 5.24
N LYS A 25 -4.15 10.80 4.42
CA LYS A 25 -5.52 11.12 4.83
C LYS A 25 -6.28 9.85 5.23
N ILE A 26 -6.16 8.77 4.45
CA ILE A 26 -6.81 7.49 4.77
C ILE A 26 -6.22 6.87 6.04
N GLU A 27 -4.89 6.92 6.22
CA GLU A 27 -4.25 6.45 7.47
C GLU A 27 -4.82 7.17 8.70
N GLU A 28 -5.01 8.49 8.61
CA GLU A 28 -5.59 9.29 9.69
C GLU A 28 -7.07 8.95 9.95
N GLU A 29 -7.86 8.79 8.89
CA GLU A 29 -9.26 8.36 8.99
C GLU A 29 -9.39 6.99 9.68
N LEU A 30 -8.55 6.02 9.29
CA LEU A 30 -8.50 4.69 9.91
C LEU A 30 -8.12 4.79 11.38
N ARG A 31 -7.12 5.60 11.73
CA ARG A 31 -6.72 5.82 13.12
C ARG A 31 -7.85 6.42 13.95
N ASN A 32 -8.61 7.35 13.39
CA ASN A 32 -9.72 8.00 14.09
C ASN A 32 -10.86 7.02 14.42
N ILE A 33 -11.17 6.09 13.51
CA ILE A 33 -12.22 5.08 13.69
C ILE A 33 -11.76 3.96 14.64
N THR A 34 -10.56 3.44 14.42
CA THR A 34 -10.10 2.20 15.06
C THR A 34 -9.30 2.43 16.35
N LYS A 35 -8.80 3.66 16.55
CA LYS A 35 -7.82 4.02 17.60
C LYS A 35 -6.51 3.24 17.50
N LYS A 36 -6.14 2.77 16.30
CA LYS A 36 -4.90 2.05 16.03
C LYS A 36 -4.12 2.73 14.92
N ASP A 37 -2.80 2.61 14.96
CA ASP A 37 -1.93 3.09 13.89
C ASP A 37 -1.85 2.05 12.78
N PHE A 38 -2.07 2.50 11.54
CA PHE A 38 -1.96 1.68 10.33
C PHE A 38 -0.84 2.20 9.45
N VAL A 39 -0.22 1.27 8.72
CA VAL A 39 0.75 1.59 7.67
C VAL A 39 0.19 1.02 6.38
N ILE A 40 0.09 1.86 5.34
CA ILE A 40 -0.32 1.45 4.01
C ILE A 40 0.91 1.34 3.11
N ILE A 41 1.10 0.17 2.49
CA ILE A 41 2.18 -0.08 1.53
C ILE A 41 1.57 -0.21 0.14
N ALA A 42 1.93 0.71 -0.76
CA ALA A 42 1.48 0.70 -2.15
C ALA A 42 2.41 -0.18 -3.01
N TRP A 43 1.81 -1.07 -3.80
CA TRP A 43 2.50 -1.94 -4.76
C TRP A 43 1.92 -1.69 -6.16
N GLU A 44 2.79 -1.63 -7.16
CA GLU A 44 2.39 -1.51 -8.56
C GLU A 44 2.94 -2.67 -9.38
N LYS A 45 2.26 -3.03 -10.47
CA LYS A 45 2.77 -4.05 -11.38
C LYS A 45 4.03 -3.53 -12.06
N GLU A 46 5.06 -4.38 -12.17
CA GLU A 46 6.15 -4.16 -13.10
C GLU A 46 5.56 -4.20 -14.52
N GLN A 47 5.60 -3.05 -15.20
CA GLN A 47 5.18 -2.90 -16.60
C GLN A 47 6.17 -3.57 -17.54
#